data_AF-A0A2E6NRZ2-F1
#
_entry.id   AF-A0A2E6NRZ2-F1
#
_cell.length_a   1.000
_cell.length_b   1.000
_cell.length_c   1.000
_cell.angle_alpha   90.00
_cell.angle_beta   90.00
_cell.angle_gamma   90.00
#
_symmetry.space_group_name_H-M   'P 1'
#
loop_
_entity.id
_entity.type
_entity.pdbx_description
1 polymer ?
#
loop_
_entity_poly.entity_id
_entity_poly.type
_entity_poly.pdbx_seq_one_letter_code
_entity_poly.pdbx_strand_id
1 'polypeptide(L)' 'MAIKVTIRPGEAGERFLQRFKRICSKDGLFKEIKKRSFYEKPSEKKRRRAKDAQRALRKRIARAERARTSK' A
#
# COMPACT_ATOMS: atom_id res chain seq x y z
N MET A 1 11.88 -8.25 5.28
CA MET A 1 11.12 -7.00 5.47
C MET A 1 10.87 -6.83 6.95
N ALA A 2 11.66 -6.00 7.64
CA ALA A 2 11.45 -5.70 9.04
C ALA A 2 10.94 -4.26 9.13
N ILE A 3 9.68 -4.09 9.54
CA ILE A 3 9.11 -2.76 9.79
C ILE A 3 9.66 -2.29 11.14
N LYS A 4 10.64 -1.39 11.11
CA LYS A 4 11.20 -0.76 12.31
C LYS A 4 10.57 0.61 12.52
N VAL A 5 9.83 0.77 13.61
CA VAL A 5 9.28 2.06 14.04
C VAL A 5 9.83 2.37 15.42
N THR A 6 10.62 3.43 15.52
CA THR A 6 11.17 3.90 16.79
C THR A 6 10.20 4.91 17.43
N ILE A 7 10.09 4.85 18.74
CA ILE A 7 9.33 5.83 19.52
C ILE A 7 10.16 7.11 19.58
N ARG A 8 9.53 8.26 19.33
CA ARG A 8 10.19 9.56 19.47
C ARG A 8 10.05 10.05 20.92
N PRO A 9 11.06 10.72 21.49
CA PRO A 9 10.94 11.31 22.82
C PRO A 9 9.82 12.37 22.83
N GLY A 10 8.97 12.34 23.86
CA GLY A 10 7.82 13.27 24.02
C GLY A 10 6.54 12.89 23.27
N GLU A 11 6.46 11.67 22.75
CA GLU A 11 5.33 11.26 21.93
C GLU A 11 4.28 10.47 22.69
N ALA A 12 3.02 10.92 22.63
CA ALA A 12 1.89 10.18 23.17
C ALA A 12 1.79 8.80 22.49
N GLY A 13 1.61 7.73 23.28
CA GLY A 13 1.58 6.35 22.78
C GLY A 13 0.56 6.12 21.65
N GLU A 14 -0.55 6.85 21.67
CA GLU A 14 -1.58 6.79 20.63
C GLU A 14 -1.08 7.31 19.27
N ARG A 15 -0.27 8.38 19.25
CA ARG A 15 0.35 8.92 18.02
C ARG A 15 1.35 7.94 17.43
N PHE A 16 2.10 7.22 18.27
CA PHE A 16 2.98 6.14 17.82
C PHE A 16 2.18 5.03 17.11
N LEU A 17 1.09 4.55 17.73
CA LEU A 17 0.21 3.52 17.16
C LEU A 17 -0.37 3.93 15.80
N GLN A 18 -0.82 5.17 15.65
CA GLN A 18 -1.33 5.67 14.38
C GLN A 18 -0.26 5.66 13.29
N ARG A 19 0.98 6.05 13.59
CA ARG A 19 2.08 5.98 12.62
C ARG A 19 2.48 4.57 12.28
N PHE A 20 2.54 3.68 13.27
CA PHE A 20 2.79 2.27 13.05
C PHE A 20 1.77 1.68 12.07
N LYS A 21 0.46 1.90 12.30
CA LYS A 21 -0.61 1.48 11.40
C LYS A 21 -0.45 2.06 9.99
N ARG A 22 -0.06 3.33 9.86
CA ARG A 22 0.20 3.98 8.56
C ARG A 22 1.39 3.35 7.83
N ILE A 23 2.47 3.05 8.53
CA ILE A 23 3.67 2.42 7.95
C ILE A 23 3.33 0.99 7.48
N CYS A 24 2.67 0.18 8.31
CA CYS A 24 2.21 -1.16 7.93
C CYS A 24 1.26 -1.14 6.72
N SER A 25 0.40 -0.13 6.63
CA SER A 25 -0.49 0.06 5.49
C SER A 25 0.25 0.50 4.22
N LYS A 26 1.25 1.37 4.35
CA LYS A 26 2.08 1.87 3.23
C LYS A 26 2.94 0.76 2.65
N ASP A 27 3.56 -0.04 3.52
CA ASP A 27 4.39 -1.19 3.14
C ASP A 27 3.57 -2.33 2.53
N GLY A 28 2.24 -2.27 2.68
CA GLY A 28 1.32 -3.26 2.10
C GLY A 28 1.35 -4.60 2.82
N LEU A 29 1.85 -4.65 4.06
CA LEU A 29 1.98 -5.86 4.87
C LEU A 29 0.68 -6.68 4.91
N PHE A 30 -0.45 -6.02 5.21
CA PHE A 30 -1.76 -6.67 5.25
C PHE A 30 -2.20 -7.23 3.90
N LYS A 31 -1.83 -6.57 2.79
CA LYS A 31 -2.13 -7.09 1.44
C LYS A 31 -1.30 -8.32 1.12
N GLU A 32 -0.04 -8.34 1.55
CA GLU A 32 0.83 -9.50 1.33
C GLU A 32 0.40 -10.69 2.19
N ILE A 33 -0.01 -10.46 3.45
CA ILE A 33 -0.60 -11.49 4.31
C ILE A 33 -1.82 -12.12 3.63
N LYS A 34 -2.80 -11.30 3.19
CA LYS A 34 -4.02 -11.80 2.52
C LYS A 34 -3.72 -12.52 1.21
N LYS A 35 -2.65 -12.14 0.52
CA LYS A 35 -2.21 -12.79 -0.72
C LYS A 35 -1.54 -14.14 -0.48
N ARG A 36 -0.88 -14.31 0.68
CA ARG A 36 -0.16 -15.53 1.07
C ARG A 36 -1.02 -16.48 1.90
N SER A 37 -2.18 -16.06 2.38
CA SER A 37 -3.04 -16.89 3.23
C SER A 37 -3.63 -18.11 2.52
N PHE A 38 -3.61 -18.14 1.19
CA PHE A 38 -4.00 -19.29 0.39
C PHE A 38 -3.10 -19.43 -0.84
N TYR A 39 -3.01 -20.64 -1.38
CA TYR A 39 -2.32 -20.87 -2.64
C TYR A 39 -3.08 -20.21 -3.79
N GLU A 40 -2.41 -19.29 -4.49
CA GLU A 40 -2.89 -18.70 -5.72
C GLU A 40 -2.23 -19.40 -6.91
N LYS A 41 -3.04 -20.00 -7.79
CA LYS A 41 -2.57 -20.61 -9.04
C LYS A 41 -1.73 -19.59 -9.85
N PRO A 42 -0.69 -20.03 -10.58
CA PRO A 42 0.18 -19.12 -11.33
C PRO A 42 -0.56 -18.29 -12.39
N SER A 43 -1.61 -18.84 -13.00
CA SER A 43 -2.49 -18.11 -13.94
C SER A 43 -3.23 -16.95 -13.24
N GLU A 44 -3.81 -17.22 -12.07
CA GLU A 44 -4.50 -16.23 -11.25
C GLU A 44 -3.55 -15.12 -10.76
N LYS A 45 -2.34 -15.51 -10.37
CA LYS A 45 -1.28 -14.57 -9.98
C LYS A 45 -0.90 -13.64 -11.14
N LYS A 46 -0.78 -14.16 -12.36
CA LYS A 46 -0.54 -13.34 -13.58
C LYS A 46 -1.71 -12.41 -13.85
N ARG A 47 -2.94 -12.92 -13.79
CA ARG A 47 -4.19 -12.15 -14.01
C ARG A 47 -4.33 -10.99 -13.01
N ARG A 48 -4.07 -11.24 -11.74
CA ARG A 48 -4.10 -10.22 -10.69
C ARG A 48 -3.04 -9.14 -10.90
N ARG A 49 -1.80 -9.51 -11.22
CA ARG A 49 -0.72 -8.56 -11.53
C ARG A 49 -1.08 -7.63 -12.69
N ALA A 50 -1.66 -8.16 -13.76
CA ALA A 50 -2.09 -7.37 -14.91
C ALA A 50 -3.20 -6.36 -14.52
N LYS A 51 -4.21 -6.80 -13.76
CA LYS A 51 -5.28 -5.93 -13.25
C LYS A 51 -4.73 -4.83 -12.34
N ASP A 52 -3.80 -5.15 -11.44
CA ASP A 52 -3.17 -4.18 -10.54
C ASP A 52 -2.36 -3.12 -11.31
N ALA A 53 -1.62 -3.54 -12.34
CA ALA A 53 -0.87 -2.63 -13.21
C ALA A 53 -1.79 -1.68 -13.99
N GLN A 54 -2.87 -2.19 -14.59
CA GLN A 54 -3.87 -1.35 -15.26
C GLN A 54 -4.52 -0.35 -14.30
N ARG A 55 -4.85 -0.79 -13.08
CA ARG A 55 -5.42 0.10 -12.05
C ARG A 55 -4.44 1.19 -11.63
N ALA A 56 -3.15 0.87 -11.52
CA ALA A 56 -2.10 1.84 -11.22
C ALA A 56 -1.95 2.88 -12.34
N LEU A 57 -1.96 2.44 -13.60
CA LEU A 57 -1.91 3.32 -14.76
C LEU A 57 -3.10 4.29 -14.80
N ARG A 58 -4.33 3.78 -14.65
CA ARG A 58 -5.55 4.61 -14.61
C ARG A 58 -5.48 5.68 -13.51
N LYS A 59 -4.99 5.32 -12.32
CA LYS A 59 -4.79 6.28 -11.22
C LYS A 59 -3.74 7.34 -11.55
N ARG A 60 -2.68 6.98 -12.28
CA ARG A 60 -1.63 7.93 -12.69
C ARG A 60 -2.15 8.93 -13.72
N ILE A 61 -2.91 8.46 -14.70
CA ILE A 61 -3.56 9.30 -15.71
C ILE A 61 -4.54 10.27 -15.04
N ALA A 62 -5.46 9.78 -14.22
CA ALA A 62 -6.43 10.63 -13.52
C ALA A 62 -5.77 11.69 -12.62
N ARG A 63 -4.61 11.38 -12.00
CA ARG A 63 -3.83 12.38 -11.24
C ARG A 63 -3.21 13.44 -12.15
N ALA A 64 -2.68 13.04 -13.30
CA ALA A 64 -2.09 13.97 -14.27
C ALA A 64 -3.16 14.89 -14.87
N GLU A 65 -4.35 14.37 -15.18
CA GLU A 65 -5.48 15.16 -15.66
C GLU A 65 -5.93 16.19 -14.62
N ARG A 66 -6.11 15.79 -13.36
CA ARG A 66 -6.46 16.72 -12.27
C ARG A 66 -5.42 17.82 -12.07
N ALA A 67 -4.14 17.50 -12.22
CA ALA A 67 -3.06 18.48 -12.13
C ALA A 67 -3.05 19.46 -13.32
N ARG A 68 -3.51 19.03 -14.50
CA ARG A 68 -3.67 19.90 -15.68
C ARG A 68 -4.87 20.82 -15.55
N THR A 69 -6.01 20.32 -15.07
CA THR A 69 -7.24 21.12 -14.89
C THR A 69 -7.17 22.11 -13.73
N SER A 70 -6.17 21.99 -12.86
CA SER A 70 -5.94 22.89 -11.72
C SER A 70 -4.97 24.04 -12.04
N LYS A 71 -4.43 24.10 -13.25
CA LYS A 71 -3.68 25.24 -13.80
C LYS A 71 -4.61 26.05 -14.69
#